data_AF-A0A7S4SUA5-F1
#
_entry.id   AF-A0A7S4SUA5-F1
#
_cell.length_a   1.000
_cell.length_b   1.000
_cell.length_c   1.000
_cell.angle_alpha   90.00
_cell.angle_beta   90.00
_cell.angle_gamma   90.00
#
_symmetry.space_group_name_H-M   'P 1'
#
loop_
_entity.id
_entity.type
_entity.pdbx_description
1 polymer ?
#
loop_
_entity_poly.entity_id
_entity_poly.type
_entity_poly.pdbx_seq_one_letter_code
_entity_poly.pdbx_strand_id
1 'polypeptide(L)'
;QAKEARMKTRNEQEVEKRKSEAEVSYLQSCALLSEETDTAKNVLAEHRYRPDHFKGFHKEKVQHIYNENDNVIKEKYERCVQEKEHEMEWAVHQESVIRQMEEAEIERRRHMEKENQTQTAAWEIQRLEVQQRKKHMEKDRFGAIDEGFFQGFGQSC
;
A
#
# COMPACT_ATOMS: atom_id res chain seq x y z
N GLN A 1 -15.93 51.81 84.86
CA GLN A 1 -17.05 51.85 83.89
C GLN A 1 -16.70 52.52 82.55
N ALA A 2 -16.57 53.85 82.41
CA ALA A 2 -16.34 54.45 81.07
C ALA A 2 -14.96 54.13 80.42
N LYS A 3 -13.89 54.01 81.22
CA LYS A 3 -12.55 53.62 80.73
C LYS A 3 -12.47 52.14 80.33
N GLU A 4 -13.13 51.25 81.07
CA GLU A 4 -13.24 49.82 80.71
C GLU A 4 -14.01 49.64 79.41
N ALA A 5 -15.12 50.36 79.22
CA ALA A 5 -15.90 50.28 77.98
C ALA A 5 -15.07 50.70 76.75
N ARG A 6 -14.20 51.72 76.88
CA ARG A 6 -13.29 52.15 75.80
C ARG A 6 -12.15 51.17 75.54
N MET A 7 -11.61 50.54 76.57
CA MET A 7 -10.58 49.49 76.41
C MET A 7 -11.18 48.25 75.75
N LYS A 8 -12.42 47.90 76.10
CA LYS A 8 -13.16 46.78 75.50
C LYS A 8 -13.43 47.01 74.01
N THR A 9 -13.94 48.19 73.62
CA THR A 9 -14.17 48.50 72.19
C THR A 9 -12.88 48.57 71.37
N ARG A 10 -11.78 49.07 71.95
CA ARG A 10 -10.47 49.05 71.27
C ARG A 10 -9.96 47.62 71.04
N ASN A 11 -10.06 46.75 72.05
CA ASN A 11 -9.69 45.35 71.90
C ASN A 11 -10.58 44.62 70.88
N GLU A 12 -11.88 44.89 70.87
CA GLU A 12 -12.80 44.36 69.86
C GLU A 12 -12.39 44.79 68.44
N GLN A 13 -12.04 46.06 68.25
CA GLN A 13 -11.55 46.55 66.95
C GLN A 13 -10.21 45.94 66.52
N GLU A 14 -9.26 45.74 67.45
CA GLU A 14 -7.98 45.09 67.14
C GLU A 14 -8.17 43.60 66.80
N VAL A 15 -9.07 42.91 67.50
CA VAL A 15 -9.43 41.52 67.17
C VAL A 15 -10.11 41.44 65.81
N GLU A 16 -11.04 42.36 65.50
CA GLU A 16 -11.73 42.38 64.21
C GLU A 16 -10.78 42.66 63.05
N LYS A 17 -9.83 43.59 63.23
CA LYS A 17 -8.77 43.83 62.24
C LYS A 17 -7.92 42.59 62.00
N ARG A 18 -7.49 41.91 63.05
CA ARG A 18 -6.71 40.67 62.92
C ARG A 18 -7.49 39.55 62.22
N LYS A 19 -8.79 39.42 62.49
CA LYS A 19 -9.66 38.47 61.77
C LYS A 19 -9.75 38.83 60.29
N SER A 20 -10.01 40.11 59.99
CA SER A 20 -10.09 40.58 58.60
C SER A 20 -8.77 40.36 57.85
N GLU A 21 -7.62 40.65 58.45
CA GLU A 21 -6.30 40.40 57.86
C GLU A 21 -6.06 38.90 57.61
N ALA A 22 -6.46 38.03 58.55
CA ALA A 22 -6.36 36.58 58.39
C ALA A 22 -7.28 36.05 57.27
N GLU A 23 -8.50 36.57 57.16
CA GLU A 23 -9.44 36.20 56.09
C GLU A 23 -8.92 36.63 54.72
N VAL A 24 -8.37 37.84 54.59
CA VAL A 24 -7.77 38.33 53.35
C VAL A 24 -6.58 37.44 52.96
N SER A 25 -5.71 37.12 53.91
CA SER A 25 -4.57 36.22 53.66
C SER A 25 -5.03 34.83 53.23
N TYR A 26 -6.07 34.28 53.86
CA TYR A 26 -6.63 32.98 53.50
C TYR A 26 -7.19 33.01 52.07
N LEU A 27 -8.01 34.00 51.72
CA LEU A 27 -8.60 34.13 50.40
C LEU A 27 -7.55 34.26 49.30
N GLN A 28 -6.46 34.99 49.54
CA GLN A 28 -5.36 35.11 48.58
C GLN A 28 -4.64 33.78 48.32
N SER A 29 -4.52 32.93 49.35
CA SER A 29 -3.87 31.62 49.26
C SER A 29 -4.83 30.46 48.94
N CYS A 30 -6.14 30.72 48.91
CA CYS A 30 -7.14 29.67 48.77
C CYS A 30 -7.02 28.97 47.41
N ALA A 31 -6.97 27.64 47.42
CA ALA A 31 -6.84 26.80 46.21
C ALA A 31 -7.96 27.03 45.18
N LEU A 32 -9.13 27.53 45.62
CA LEU A 32 -10.24 27.87 44.74
C LEU A 32 -9.96 29.13 43.91
N LEU A 33 -9.32 30.14 44.52
CA LEU A 33 -9.05 31.44 43.87
C LEU A 33 -7.70 31.50 43.18
N SER A 34 -6.72 30.72 43.64
CA SER A 34 -5.37 30.62 43.06
C SER A 34 -5.28 29.60 41.91
N GLU A 35 -6.41 28.96 41.58
CA GLU A 35 -6.52 27.91 40.56
C GLU A 35 -5.52 26.75 40.71
N GLU A 36 -5.09 26.43 41.93
CA GLU A 36 -4.10 25.39 42.19
C GLU A 36 -4.48 24.04 41.55
N THR A 37 -3.54 23.46 40.79
CA THR A 37 -3.76 22.23 40.01
C THR A 37 -3.48 20.96 40.81
N ASP A 38 -2.80 21.07 41.95
CA ASP A 38 -2.48 19.93 42.81
C ASP A 38 -3.72 19.29 43.43
N THR A 39 -4.80 20.06 43.59
CA THR A 39 -6.12 19.55 44.03
C THR A 39 -6.72 18.49 43.10
N ALA A 40 -6.27 18.44 41.83
CA ALA A 40 -6.70 17.48 40.83
C ALA A 40 -6.03 16.10 40.95
N LYS A 41 -4.96 15.97 41.74
CA LYS A 41 -4.24 14.71 41.91
C LYS A 41 -5.10 13.71 42.69
N ASN A 42 -5.17 12.47 42.20
CA ASN A 42 -5.87 11.40 42.89
C ASN A 42 -4.96 10.78 43.97
N VAL A 43 -5.48 10.63 45.19
CA VAL A 43 -4.76 10.05 46.33
C VAL A 43 -4.45 8.57 46.14
N LEU A 44 -5.31 7.84 45.41
CA LEU A 44 -5.19 6.38 45.23
C LEU A 44 -4.30 5.98 44.05
N ALA A 45 -4.14 6.86 43.06
CA ALA A 45 -3.41 6.54 41.84
C ALA A 45 -2.85 7.79 41.18
N GLU A 46 -1.52 7.88 41.09
CA GLU A 46 -0.80 9.05 40.60
C GLU A 46 -1.11 9.40 39.12
N HIS A 47 -1.37 8.39 38.29
CA HIS A 47 -1.71 8.57 36.88
C HIS A 47 -3.17 9.02 36.65
N ARG A 48 -4.00 9.07 37.70
CA ARG A 48 -5.41 9.44 37.60
C ARG A 48 -5.64 10.85 38.12
N TYR A 49 -6.52 11.56 37.44
CA TYR A 49 -7.00 12.86 37.88
C TYR A 49 -8.39 12.72 38.48
N ARG A 50 -8.67 13.56 39.47
CA ARG A 50 -10.01 13.79 40.00
C ARG A 50 -10.86 14.51 38.94
N PRO A 51 -11.98 13.91 38.46
CA PRO A 51 -12.77 14.49 37.38
C PRO A 51 -13.36 15.86 37.71
N ASP A 52 -13.67 16.09 38.99
CA ASP A 52 -14.28 17.32 39.50
C ASP A 52 -13.32 18.50 39.62
N HIS A 53 -12.00 18.24 39.70
CA HIS A 53 -10.97 19.27 39.83
C HIS A 53 -10.03 19.34 38.63
N PHE A 54 -10.37 18.66 37.53
CA PHE A 54 -9.53 18.66 36.32
C PHE A 54 -9.65 19.99 35.57
N LYS A 55 -8.53 20.74 35.51
CA LYS A 55 -8.44 22.06 34.85
C LYS A 55 -7.69 22.03 33.52
N GLY A 56 -7.49 20.84 32.95
CA GLY A 56 -6.72 20.64 31.72
C GLY A 56 -5.33 20.05 31.96
N PHE A 57 -4.56 19.95 30.88
CA PHE A 57 -3.22 19.38 30.92
C PHE A 57 -2.16 20.42 31.27
N HIS A 58 -1.09 19.95 31.92
CA HIS A 58 0.10 20.74 32.16
C HIS A 58 0.76 21.13 30.83
N LYS A 59 1.40 22.31 30.80
CA LYS A 59 2.05 22.85 29.59
C LYS A 59 3.03 21.86 28.97
N GLU A 60 3.77 21.12 29.78
CA GLU A 60 4.71 20.08 29.33
C GLU A 60 4.01 18.99 28.51
N LYS A 61 2.85 18.52 28.99
CA LYS A 61 2.06 17.50 28.30
C LYS A 61 1.44 18.06 27.01
N VAL A 62 1.00 19.31 27.02
CA VAL A 62 0.52 19.99 25.81
C VAL A 62 1.66 20.11 24.78
N GLN A 63 2.86 20.52 25.20
CA GLN A 63 4.02 20.58 24.33
C GLN A 63 4.41 19.21 23.78
N HIS A 64 4.34 18.16 24.60
CA HIS A 64 4.56 16.79 24.16
C HIS A 64 3.60 16.40 23.04
N ILE A 65 2.30 16.69 23.19
CA ILE A 65 1.28 16.40 22.17
C ILE A 65 1.60 17.13 20.86
N TYR A 66 2.04 18.39 20.91
CA TYR A 66 2.44 19.11 19.70
C TYR A 66 3.65 18.49 19.02
N ASN A 67 4.66 18.10 19.79
CA ASN A 67 5.84 17.42 19.24
C ASN A 67 5.47 16.06 18.61
N GLU A 68 4.56 15.31 19.23
CA GLU A 68 4.04 14.05 18.66
C GLU A 68 3.30 14.29 17.35
N ASN A 69 2.46 15.33 17.28
CA ASN A 69 1.76 15.68 16.05
C ASN A 69 2.74 16.04 14.92
N ASP A 70 3.78 16.81 15.23
CA ASP A 70 4.83 17.16 14.27
C ASP A 70 5.56 15.92 13.75
N ASN A 71 5.81 14.93 14.62
CA ASN A 71 6.41 13.66 14.22
C ASN A 71 5.49 12.86 13.29
N VAL A 72 4.19 12.80 13.58
CA VAL A 72 3.20 12.13 12.73
C VAL A 72 3.14 12.78 11.34
N ILE A 73 3.23 14.11 11.27
CA ILE A 73 3.25 14.83 10.00
C ILE A 73 4.51 14.46 9.20
N LYS A 74 5.68 14.41 9.85
CA LYS A 74 6.93 14.00 9.20
C LYS A 74 6.86 12.56 8.70
N GLU A 75 6.41 11.63 9.53
CA GLU A 75 6.26 10.21 9.15
C GLU A 75 5.32 10.05 7.95
N LYS A 76 4.20 10.79 7.94
CA LYS A 76 3.28 10.78 6.80
C LYS A 76 3.92 11.31 5.52
N TYR A 77 4.74 12.35 5.63
CA TYR A 77 5.47 12.90 4.49
C TYR A 77 6.48 11.89 3.95
N GLU A 78 7.28 11.28 4.83
CA GLU A 78 8.26 10.25 4.47
C GLU A 78 7.59 9.05 3.79
N ARG A 79 6.46 8.58 4.33
CA ARG A 79 5.69 7.49 3.71
C ARG A 79 5.18 7.87 2.32
N CYS A 80 4.68 9.08 2.13
CA CYS A 80 4.23 9.55 0.82
C CYS A 80 5.37 9.58 -0.21
N VAL A 81 6.58 9.97 0.21
CA VAL A 81 7.77 9.94 -0.65
C VAL A 81 8.12 8.50 -1.01
N GLN A 82 8.15 7.59 -0.04
CA GLN A 82 8.43 6.16 -0.27
C GLN A 82 7.40 5.50 -1.20
N GLU A 83 6.11 5.80 -1.01
CA GLU A 83 5.03 5.31 -1.88
C GLU A 83 5.24 5.77 -3.32
N LYS A 84 5.60 7.05 -3.53
CA LYS A 84 5.88 7.59 -4.85
C LYS A 84 7.10 6.95 -5.52
N GLU A 85 8.17 6.71 -4.75
CA GLU A 85 9.35 6.00 -5.25
C GLU A 85 9.00 4.57 -5.67
N HIS A 86 8.27 3.85 -4.83
CA HIS A 86 7.79 2.51 -5.12
C HIS A 86 6.89 2.47 -6.38
N GLU A 87 5.97 3.42 -6.53
CA GLU A 87 5.13 3.52 -7.75
C GLU A 87 5.97 3.73 -9.01
N MET A 88 7.01 4.56 -8.94
CA MET A 88 7.93 4.79 -10.06
C MET A 88 8.71 3.52 -10.41
N GLU A 89 9.25 2.83 -9.41
CA GLU A 89 9.95 1.55 -9.61
C GLU A 89 9.03 0.49 -10.21
N TRP A 90 7.79 0.42 -9.72
CA TRP A 90 6.78 -0.49 -10.26
C TRP A 90 6.45 -0.19 -11.72
N ALA A 91 6.32 1.09 -12.09
CA ALA A 91 6.06 1.49 -13.47
C ALA A 91 7.20 1.06 -14.40
N VAL A 92 8.47 1.27 -13.99
CA VAL A 92 9.65 0.83 -14.76
C VAL A 92 9.68 -0.69 -14.89
N HIS A 93 9.38 -1.42 -13.81
CA HIS A 93 9.32 -2.87 -13.85
C HIS A 93 8.23 -3.36 -14.82
N GLN A 94 7.03 -2.78 -14.75
CA GLN A 94 5.92 -3.13 -15.62
C GLN A 94 6.23 -2.87 -17.09
N GLU A 95 6.87 -1.74 -17.42
CA GLU A 95 7.32 -1.45 -18.79
C GLU A 95 8.33 -2.50 -19.28
N SER A 96 9.30 -2.86 -18.44
CA SER A 96 10.27 -3.92 -18.76
C SER A 96 9.60 -5.26 -19.05
N VAL A 97 8.60 -5.64 -18.26
CA VAL A 97 7.85 -6.91 -18.46
C VAL A 97 7.08 -6.87 -19.77
N ILE A 98 6.38 -5.77 -20.06
CA ILE A 98 5.63 -5.61 -21.32
C ILE A 98 6.58 -5.76 -22.51
N ARG A 99 7.74 -5.11 -22.47
CA ARG A 99 8.73 -5.22 -23.54
C ARG A 99 9.23 -6.65 -23.74
N GLN A 100 9.52 -7.38 -22.66
CA GLN A 100 9.92 -8.78 -22.75
C GLN A 100 8.82 -9.66 -23.35
N MET A 101 7.56 -9.40 -22.99
CA MET A 101 6.42 -10.11 -23.57
C MET A 101 6.27 -9.82 -25.08
N GLU A 102 6.45 -8.56 -25.50
CA GLU A 102 6.42 -8.19 -26.91
C GLU A 102 7.54 -8.86 -27.71
N GLU A 103 8.76 -8.87 -27.17
CA GLU A 103 9.91 -9.54 -27.80
C GLU A 103 9.65 -11.04 -27.96
N ALA A 104 9.16 -11.71 -26.91
CA ALA A 104 8.79 -13.13 -26.94
C ALA A 104 7.68 -13.43 -27.97
N GLU A 105 6.67 -12.55 -28.07
CA GLU A 105 5.57 -12.69 -29.01
C GLU A 105 6.03 -12.53 -30.47
N ILE A 106 6.94 -11.58 -30.73
CA ILE A 106 7.57 -11.42 -32.05
C ILE A 106 8.36 -12.67 -32.43
N GLU A 107 9.15 -13.21 -31.51
CA GLU A 107 9.93 -14.43 -31.76
C GLU A 107 9.03 -15.63 -32.05
N ARG A 108 7.96 -15.81 -31.26
CA ARG A 108 6.96 -16.85 -31.48
C ARG A 108 6.33 -16.73 -32.87
N ARG A 109 5.92 -15.52 -33.27
CA ARG A 109 5.33 -15.29 -34.59
C ARG A 109 6.30 -15.60 -35.71
N ARG A 110 7.56 -15.17 -35.59
CA ARG A 110 8.62 -15.49 -36.56
C ARG A 110 8.86 -16.99 -36.68
N HIS A 111 8.83 -17.72 -35.55
CA HIS A 111 8.96 -19.17 -35.56
C HIS A 111 7.79 -19.82 -36.31
N MET A 112 6.56 -19.45 -35.97
CA MET A 112 5.35 -19.97 -36.63
C MET A 112 5.33 -19.67 -38.13
N GLU A 113 5.74 -18.47 -38.54
CA GLU A 113 5.83 -18.10 -39.96
C GLU A 113 6.84 -18.98 -40.70
N LYS A 114 8.02 -19.22 -40.12
CA LYS A 114 9.03 -20.12 -40.70
C LYS A 114 8.51 -21.54 -40.81
N GLU A 115 7.89 -22.07 -39.75
CA GLU A 115 7.31 -23.42 -39.78
C GLU A 115 6.23 -23.52 -40.86
N ASN A 116 5.32 -22.54 -40.94
CA ASN A 116 4.26 -22.54 -41.95
C ASN A 116 4.84 -22.48 -43.38
N GLN A 117 5.88 -21.68 -43.62
CA GLN A 117 6.58 -21.64 -44.91
C GLN A 117 7.20 -22.99 -45.27
N THR A 118 7.88 -23.65 -44.32
CA THR A 118 8.45 -24.98 -44.55
C THR A 118 7.38 -26.03 -44.85
N GLN A 119 6.25 -26.00 -44.12
CA GLN A 119 5.13 -26.91 -44.34
C GLN A 119 4.49 -26.67 -45.71
N THR A 120 4.27 -25.41 -46.09
CA THR A 120 3.69 -25.05 -47.39
C THR A 120 4.58 -25.53 -48.53
N ALA A 121 5.90 -25.31 -48.45
CA ALA A 121 6.85 -25.79 -49.46
C ALA A 121 6.86 -27.32 -49.56
N ALA A 122 6.82 -28.02 -48.42
CA ALA A 122 6.74 -29.48 -48.41
C ALA A 122 5.45 -30.00 -49.07
N TRP A 123 4.30 -29.35 -48.81
CA TRP A 123 3.02 -29.69 -49.44
C TRP A 123 3.04 -29.47 -50.95
N GLU A 124 3.69 -28.41 -51.43
CA GLU A 124 3.83 -28.17 -52.87
C GLU A 124 4.63 -29.27 -53.57
N ILE A 125 5.76 -29.69 -52.97
CA ILE A 125 6.58 -30.80 -53.48
C ILE A 125 5.75 -32.08 -53.51
N GLN A 126 5.08 -32.43 -52.41
CA GLN A 126 4.23 -33.62 -52.33
C GLN A 126 3.10 -33.58 -53.38
N ARG A 127 2.49 -32.41 -53.60
CA ARG A 127 1.45 -32.24 -54.62
C ARG A 127 1.99 -32.52 -56.02
N LEU A 128 3.17 -32.02 -56.35
CA LEU A 128 3.82 -32.26 -57.64
C LEU A 128 4.21 -33.73 -57.81
N GLU A 129 4.77 -34.36 -56.78
CA GLU A 129 5.10 -35.79 -56.79
C GLU A 129 3.87 -36.67 -57.03
N VAL A 130 2.76 -36.39 -56.34
CA VAL A 130 1.49 -37.12 -56.53
C VAL A 130 0.96 -36.93 -57.94
N GLN A 131 1.02 -35.70 -58.50
CA GLN A 131 0.61 -35.46 -59.88
C GLN A 131 1.49 -36.21 -60.88
N GLN A 132 2.80 -36.25 -60.68
CA GLN A 132 3.73 -37.00 -61.53
C GLN A 132 3.48 -38.51 -61.45
N ARG A 133 3.32 -39.05 -60.23
CA ARG A 133 2.97 -40.47 -60.03
C ARG A 133 1.66 -40.83 -60.72
N LYS A 134 0.62 -40.00 -60.60
CA LYS A 134 -0.65 -40.21 -61.30
C LYS A 134 -0.47 -40.23 -62.82
N LYS A 135 0.28 -39.28 -63.39
CA LYS A 135 0.58 -39.25 -64.84
C LYS A 135 1.36 -40.50 -65.29
N HIS A 136 2.31 -40.97 -64.49
CA HIS A 136 3.07 -42.18 -64.79
C HIS A 136 2.17 -43.42 -64.73
N MET A 137 1.36 -43.54 -63.68
CA MET A 137 0.38 -44.62 -63.53
C MET A 137 -0.66 -44.61 -64.65
N GLU A 138 -1.11 -43.45 -65.12
CA GLU A 138 -2.02 -43.35 -66.26
C GLU A 138 -1.40 -43.83 -67.58
N LYS A 139 -0.12 -43.50 -67.81
CA LYS A 139 0.63 -44.00 -68.97
C LYS A 139 0.80 -45.52 -68.92
N ASP A 140 1.13 -46.06 -67.74
CA ASP A 140 1.33 -47.49 -67.53
C ASP A 140 0.00 -48.26 -67.35
N ARG A 141 -1.14 -47.54 -67.26
CA ARG A 141 -2.46 -48.12 -66.97
C ARG A 141 -2.89 -49.13 -68.02
N PHE A 142 -2.50 -48.88 -69.26
CA PHE A 142 -2.60 -49.83 -70.34
C PHE A 142 -1.22 -50.44 -70.50
N GLY A 143 -0.98 -51.56 -69.79
CA GLY A 143 0.28 -52.29 -69.92
C GLY A 143 0.62 -52.49 -71.39
N ALA A 144 1.84 -52.12 -71.79
CA ALA A 144 2.27 -52.30 -73.16
C ALA A 144 2.31 -53.80 -73.45
N ILE A 145 1.54 -54.23 -74.45
CA ILE A 145 1.64 -55.59 -74.97
C ILE A 145 2.95 -55.64 -75.75
N ASP A 146 3.98 -56.23 -75.15
CA ASP A 146 5.29 -56.41 -75.76
C ASP A 146 5.19 -57.36 -76.97
N GLU A 147 6.09 -57.23 -77.96
CA GLU A 147 6.07 -58.03 -79.20
C GLU A 147 6.18 -59.54 -78.92
N GLY A 148 6.75 -59.92 -77.76
CA GLY A 148 6.81 -61.30 -77.27
C GLY A 148 5.49 -61.85 -76.71
N PHE A 149 4.49 -61.02 -76.42
CA PHE A 149 3.20 -61.46 -75.86
C PHE A 149 2.43 -62.37 -76.83
N PHE A 150 2.49 -62.09 -78.13
CA PHE A 150 1.82 -62.89 -79.16
C PHE A 150 2.64 -64.09 -79.62
N GLN A 151 3.94 -64.16 -79.34
CA GLN A 151 4.80 -65.28 -79.78
C GLN A 151 4.48 -66.61 -79.09
N GLY A 152 3.86 -66.60 -77.91
CA GLY A 152 3.39 -67.82 -77.23
C GLY A 152 2.06 -68.38 -77.73
N PHE A 153 1.31 -67.63 -78.55
CA PHE A 153 0.05 -68.09 -79.12
C PHE A 153 0.31 -68.93 -80.38
N GLY A 154 -0.05 -70.21 -80.36
CA GLY A 154 0.00 -71.09 -81.53
C GLY A 154 1.30 -71.88 -81.73
N GLN A 155 2.22 -71.89 -80.76
CA GLN A 155 3.43 -72.74 -80.80
C GLN A 155 3.20 -74.19 -80.34
N SER A 156 1.95 -74.58 -80.08
CA SER A 156 1.57 -75.96 -79.78
C SER A 156 0.89 -76.62 -81.00
N CYS A 157 1.71 -77.09 -81.94
CA CYS A 157 1.38 -78.09 -82.97
C CYS A 157 2.61 -78.96 -83.21
#